data_AF-A0A6C0D9G3-F1
#
_entry.id   AF-A0A6C0D9G3-F1
#
_cell.length_a   1.000
_cell.length_b   1.000
_cell.length_c   1.000
_cell.angle_alpha   90.00
_cell.angle_beta   90.00
_cell.angle_gamma   90.00
#
_symmetry.space_group_name_H-M   'P 1'
#
loop_
_entity.id
_entity.type
_entity.pdbx_description
1 polymer ?
#
loop_
_entity_poly.entity_id
_entity_poly.type
_entity_poly.pdbx_seq_one_letter_code
_entity_poly.pdbx_strand_id
1 'polypeptide(L)'
;MNKYLSLGNNCFIKKYLNTIQPGETNFFDYIGSSQWSINELFLNDFANLFNKEDYANMKVLTNYECVTHKHYYLRFLHDLSKNFTDLQFNQFKSKYIRRILRLKKLLSEENKIIFLRTEEHYENRVIYHPDKYVKTELEYLFEFSDIIKNLYPQLDFSIIQISRSENQNFEDKNIIVINNNIKLTWENCTDVISDILQRTSFA
;
A
#
# COMPACT_ATOMS: atom_id res chain seq x y z
N MET A 1 -11.72 16.28 -10.19
CA MET A 1 -10.25 16.18 -9.97
C MET A 1 -10.01 14.75 -9.49
N ASN A 2 -9.03 14.04 -10.06
CA ASN A 2 -8.79 12.64 -9.69
C ASN A 2 -8.28 12.56 -8.24
N LYS A 3 -8.81 11.60 -7.46
CA LYS A 3 -8.32 11.33 -6.11
C LYS A 3 -7.21 10.28 -6.16
N TYR A 4 -6.03 10.60 -5.66
CA TYR A 4 -4.91 9.65 -5.61
C TYR A 4 -4.75 9.04 -4.21
N LEU A 5 -4.56 7.72 -4.16
CA LEU A 5 -4.34 6.95 -2.93
C LEU A 5 -3.11 6.02 -3.06
N SER A 6 -2.29 5.96 -2.01
CA SER A 6 -1.23 4.96 -1.92
C SER A 6 -1.80 3.60 -1.52
N LEU A 7 -1.25 2.52 -2.10
CA LEU A 7 -1.40 1.14 -1.62
C LEU A 7 -0.17 0.68 -0.80
N GLY A 8 0.66 1.61 -0.33
CA GLY A 8 1.77 1.31 0.58
C GLY A 8 3.03 0.79 -0.11
N ASN A 9 3.56 -0.33 0.38
CA ASN A 9 4.93 -0.86 0.15
C ASN A 9 6.06 -0.01 0.76
N ASN A 10 6.07 1.31 0.52
CA ASN A 10 7.08 2.24 1.07
C ASN A 10 6.53 3.68 1.19
N CYS A 11 7.39 4.61 1.62
CA CYS A 11 7.05 6.02 1.84
C CYS A 11 7.12 6.92 0.59
N PHE A 12 7.63 6.41 -0.55
CA PHE A 12 7.91 7.21 -1.75
C PHE A 12 6.64 7.75 -2.41
N ILE A 13 5.61 6.91 -2.51
CA ILE A 13 4.32 7.32 -3.07
C ILE A 13 3.73 8.46 -2.23
N LYS A 14 3.75 8.35 -0.90
CA LYS A 14 3.25 9.43 -0.04
C LYS A 14 4.06 10.71 -0.22
N LYS A 15 5.39 10.62 -0.34
CA LYS A 15 6.21 11.79 -0.64
C LYS A 15 5.77 12.48 -1.93
N TYR A 16 5.51 11.72 -2.99
CA TYR A 16 4.96 12.24 -4.24
C TYR A 16 3.55 12.83 -4.07
N LEU A 17 2.64 12.11 -3.40
CA LEU A 17 1.26 12.58 -3.20
C LEU A 17 1.19 13.92 -2.46
N ASN A 18 2.15 14.20 -1.56
CA ASN A 18 2.22 15.49 -0.87
C ASN A 18 2.52 16.67 -1.83
N THR A 19 3.05 16.44 -3.03
CA THR A 19 3.33 17.51 -4.01
C THR A 19 2.12 17.82 -4.91
N ILE A 20 1.29 16.82 -5.23
CA ILE A 20 0.15 17.00 -6.15
C ILE A 20 -1.21 17.08 -5.44
N GLN A 21 -1.32 16.50 -4.25
CA GLN A 21 -2.55 16.44 -3.48
C GLN A 21 -2.19 16.56 -1.98
N PRO A 22 -1.64 17.73 -1.57
CA PRO A 22 -1.29 17.97 -0.18
C PRO A 22 -2.52 17.77 0.69
N GLY A 23 -2.35 17.02 1.77
CA GLY A 23 -3.46 16.70 2.61
C GLY A 23 -3.17 15.59 3.59
N GLU A 24 -4.26 15.22 4.22
CA GLU A 24 -4.26 14.41 5.41
C GLU A 24 -3.90 12.95 5.05
N THR A 25 -3.02 12.32 5.84
CA THR A 25 -2.36 11.04 5.50
C THR A 25 -3.31 9.84 5.60
N ASN A 26 -3.55 9.13 4.49
CA ASN A 26 -4.41 7.95 4.38
C ASN A 26 -3.83 6.69 5.06
N PHE A 27 -4.58 5.59 5.06
CA PHE A 27 -4.22 4.37 5.81
C PHE A 27 -2.87 3.78 5.40
N PHE A 28 -2.67 3.50 4.11
CA PHE A 28 -1.43 2.88 3.62
C PHE A 28 -0.26 3.85 3.42
N ASP A 29 -0.49 5.14 3.61
CA ASP A 29 0.59 6.12 3.58
C ASP A 29 1.57 5.83 4.72
N TYR A 30 2.84 5.56 4.39
CA TYR A 30 3.91 5.18 5.32
C TYR A 30 3.81 3.79 5.96
N ILE A 31 2.92 2.92 5.48
CA ILE A 31 2.92 1.48 5.84
C ILE A 31 3.68 0.69 4.77
N GLY A 32 4.61 -0.16 5.22
CA GLY A 32 5.10 -1.25 4.37
C GLY A 32 4.09 -2.39 4.32
N SER A 33 3.45 -2.59 3.17
CA SER A 33 2.43 -3.63 2.94
C SER A 33 2.76 -4.46 1.70
N SER A 34 2.59 -5.77 1.82
CA SER A 34 2.51 -6.67 0.66
C SER A 34 1.11 -6.57 0.03
N GLN A 35 0.96 -6.87 -1.26
CA GLN A 35 -0.36 -6.72 -1.90
C GLN A 35 -1.39 -7.71 -1.33
N TRP A 36 -1.00 -8.96 -1.07
CA TRP A 36 -1.87 -9.94 -0.41
C TRP A 36 -2.38 -9.45 0.96
N SER A 37 -1.54 -8.71 1.71
CA SER A 37 -1.91 -8.12 3.00
C SER A 37 -3.04 -7.10 2.86
N ILE A 38 -3.03 -6.34 1.77
CA ILE A 38 -4.07 -5.35 1.47
C ILE A 38 -5.37 -6.08 1.17
N ASN A 39 -5.33 -7.13 0.33
CA ASN A 39 -6.50 -7.94 0.02
C ASN A 39 -7.13 -8.52 1.28
N GLU A 40 -6.33 -9.12 2.17
CA GLU A 40 -6.77 -9.66 3.46
C GLU A 40 -7.43 -8.57 4.33
N LEU A 41 -6.87 -7.36 4.40
CA LEU A 41 -7.48 -6.26 5.17
C LEU A 41 -8.86 -5.89 4.65
N PHE A 42 -9.03 -5.80 3.32
CA PHE A 42 -10.33 -5.46 2.73
C PHE A 42 -11.34 -6.59 2.87
N LEU A 43 -10.93 -7.84 2.64
CA LEU A 43 -11.79 -9.02 2.78
C LEU A 43 -12.29 -9.23 4.21
N ASN A 44 -11.47 -8.89 5.21
CA ASN A 44 -11.79 -9.04 6.63
C ASN A 44 -12.28 -7.74 7.28
N ASP A 45 -12.58 -6.69 6.51
CA ASP A 45 -12.95 -5.36 7.01
C ASP A 45 -12.05 -4.82 8.15
N PHE A 46 -10.74 -5.01 8.03
CA PHE A 46 -9.73 -4.63 9.02
C PHE A 46 -9.93 -5.27 10.41
N ALA A 47 -10.67 -6.38 10.49
CA ALA A 47 -10.91 -7.10 11.74
C ALA A 47 -9.59 -7.49 12.42
N ASN A 48 -9.55 -7.44 13.75
CA ASN A 48 -8.39 -7.77 14.59
C ASN A 48 -7.13 -6.94 14.35
N LEU A 49 -7.13 -5.95 13.44
CA LEU A 49 -5.96 -5.10 13.17
C LEU A 49 -5.42 -4.41 14.44
N PHE A 50 -6.28 -4.14 15.43
CA PHE A 50 -5.89 -3.45 16.66
C PHE A 50 -5.75 -4.37 17.88
N ASN A 51 -5.59 -5.67 17.65
CA ASN A 51 -5.15 -6.59 18.70
C ASN A 51 -3.66 -6.37 18.98
N LYS A 52 -3.34 -5.88 20.18
CA LYS A 52 -1.96 -5.53 20.56
C LYS A 52 -1.02 -6.75 20.49
N GLU A 53 -1.52 -7.92 20.82
CA GLU A 53 -0.74 -9.17 20.83
C GLU A 53 -0.30 -9.59 19.43
N ASP A 54 -0.92 -9.05 18.39
CA ASP A 54 -0.55 -9.28 17.01
C ASP A 54 0.61 -8.39 16.53
N TYR A 55 1.14 -7.51 17.37
CA TYR A 55 2.28 -6.65 17.05
C TYR A 55 3.58 -7.17 17.67
N ALA A 56 4.62 -7.27 16.86
CA ALA A 56 5.95 -7.68 17.31
C ALA A 56 7.06 -6.99 16.51
N ASN A 57 8.26 -6.91 17.09
CA ASN A 57 9.44 -6.56 16.32
C ASN A 57 9.82 -7.75 15.44
N MET A 58 9.71 -7.59 14.12
CA MET A 58 10.02 -8.65 13.16
C MET A 58 11.14 -8.17 12.24
N LYS A 59 12.07 -9.07 11.91
CA LYS A 59 13.11 -8.79 10.92
C LYS A 59 12.46 -8.73 9.55
N VAL A 60 12.42 -7.56 8.91
CA VAL A 60 11.89 -7.43 7.55
C VAL A 60 12.99 -7.70 6.52
N LEU A 61 14.22 -7.33 6.86
CA LEU A 61 15.44 -7.66 6.11
C LEU A 61 16.43 -8.35 7.05
N THR A 62 17.43 -9.04 6.50
CA THR A 62 18.47 -9.72 7.29
C THR A 62 19.05 -8.87 8.43
N ASN A 63 19.24 -7.56 8.18
CA ASN A 63 19.84 -6.60 9.11
C ASN A 63 18.88 -5.49 9.56
N TYR A 64 17.57 -5.64 9.34
CA TYR A 64 16.59 -4.60 9.67
C TYR A 64 15.31 -5.18 10.25
N GLU A 65 14.86 -4.62 11.37
CA GLU A 65 13.62 -4.99 12.04
C GLU A 65 12.76 -3.76 12.34
N CYS A 66 11.44 -3.95 12.32
CA CYS A 66 10.49 -2.93 12.72
C CYS A 66 9.25 -3.56 13.35
N VAL A 67 8.42 -2.72 13.99
CA VAL A 67 7.14 -3.14 14.54
C VAL A 67 6.22 -3.57 13.39
N THR A 68 5.79 -4.82 13.43
CA THR A 68 5.01 -5.47 12.38
C THR A 68 3.78 -6.13 12.98
N HIS A 69 2.63 -5.97 12.31
CA HIS A 69 1.44 -6.75 12.62
C HIS A 69 1.61 -8.15 12.04
N LYS A 70 1.76 -9.18 12.87
CA LYS A 70 2.09 -10.56 12.48
C LYS A 70 1.12 -11.13 11.44
N HIS A 71 -0.18 -11.05 11.70
CA HIS A 71 -1.21 -11.65 10.83
C HIS A 71 -1.27 -10.99 9.44
N TYR A 72 -1.57 -9.68 9.39
CA TYR A 72 -1.62 -8.95 8.13
C TYR A 72 -0.24 -8.59 7.53
N TYR A 73 0.86 -8.87 8.22
CA TYR A 73 2.22 -8.49 7.81
C TYR A 73 2.41 -7.01 7.44
N LEU A 74 1.76 -6.11 8.18
CA LEU A 74 1.90 -4.66 8.01
C LEU A 74 3.08 -4.14 8.81
N ARG A 75 3.99 -3.42 8.14
CA ARG A 75 5.27 -2.95 8.69
C ARG A 75 5.19 -1.46 8.99
N PHE A 76 5.28 -1.10 10.27
CA PHE A 76 5.13 0.27 10.75
C PHE A 76 6.49 0.91 11.03
N LEU A 77 7.08 1.49 9.99
CA LEU A 77 8.45 2.04 10.05
C LEU A 77 8.56 3.35 10.85
N HIS A 78 7.45 4.09 10.96
CA HIS A 78 7.45 5.46 11.50
C HIS A 78 6.49 5.69 12.67
N ASP A 79 5.48 4.82 12.81
CA ASP A 79 4.33 5.10 13.68
C ASP A 79 4.36 4.35 15.03
N LEU A 80 5.26 3.37 15.20
CA LEU A 80 5.48 2.65 16.46
C LEU A 80 6.98 2.40 16.69
N SER A 81 7.44 2.58 17.93
CA SER A 81 8.81 2.24 18.35
C SER A 81 8.87 0.79 18.82
N LYS A 82 10.07 0.19 18.82
CA LYS A 82 10.25 -1.23 19.19
C LYS A 82 9.72 -1.60 20.58
N ASN A 83 9.73 -0.65 21.52
CA ASN A 83 9.30 -0.83 22.90
C ASN A 83 8.09 0.05 23.20
N PHE A 84 7.06 -0.02 22.35
CA PHE A 84 5.89 0.83 22.50
C PHE A 84 5.09 0.48 23.77
N THR A 85 4.65 1.52 24.49
CA THR A 85 3.80 1.40 25.68
C THR A 85 2.32 1.22 25.30
N ASP A 86 1.47 0.89 26.26
CA ASP A 86 0.01 0.87 26.05
C ASP A 86 -0.53 2.23 25.60
N LEU A 87 0.00 3.32 26.15
CA LEU A 87 -0.40 4.67 25.75
C LEU A 87 -0.04 4.93 24.28
N GLN A 88 1.18 4.58 23.86
CA GLN A 88 1.61 4.71 22.47
C GLN A 88 0.77 3.84 21.52
N PHE A 89 0.46 2.60 21.93
CA PHE A 89 -0.41 1.73 21.15
C PHE A 89 -1.83 2.28 21.01
N ASN A 90 -2.41 2.83 22.07
CA ASN A 90 -3.75 3.42 22.04
C ASN A 90 -3.81 4.69 21.16
N GLN A 91 -2.76 5.51 21.17
CA GLN A 91 -2.62 6.66 20.28
C GLN A 91 -2.51 6.22 18.82
N PHE A 92 -1.68 5.21 18.55
CA PHE A 92 -1.55 4.57 17.25
C PHE A 92 -2.89 4.02 16.75
N LYS A 93 -3.60 3.23 17.57
CA LYS A 93 -4.92 2.67 17.27
C LYS A 93 -5.91 3.76 16.91
N SER A 94 -6.02 4.80 17.74
CA SER A 94 -6.93 5.93 17.51
C SER A 94 -6.62 6.65 16.19
N LYS A 95 -5.34 6.86 15.89
CA LYS A 95 -4.86 7.45 14.62
C LYS A 95 -5.28 6.61 13.42
N TYR A 96 -5.07 5.30 13.48
CA TYR A 96 -5.35 4.40 12.35
C TYR A 96 -6.84 4.10 12.16
N ILE A 97 -7.65 4.07 13.22
CA ILE A 97 -9.12 4.02 13.09
C ILE A 97 -9.61 5.21 12.26
N ARG A 98 -9.15 6.44 12.55
CA ARG A 98 -9.52 7.61 11.74
C ARG A 98 -9.08 7.47 10.29
N ARG A 99 -7.90 6.90 10.04
CA ARG A 99 -7.39 6.66 8.68
C ARG A 99 -8.23 5.64 7.92
N ILE A 100 -8.69 4.57 8.57
CA ILE A 100 -9.60 3.57 7.98
C ILE A 100 -10.95 4.21 7.65
N LEU A 101 -11.53 4.96 8.59
CA LEU A 101 -12.81 5.64 8.36
C LEU A 101 -12.73 6.60 7.18
N ARG A 102 -11.65 7.38 7.06
CA ARG A 102 -11.45 8.25 5.90
C ARG A 102 -11.24 7.44 4.62
N LEU A 103 -10.47 6.35 4.64
CA LEU A 103 -10.29 5.49 3.47
C LEU A 103 -11.65 4.97 2.98
N LYS A 104 -12.47 4.39 3.88
CA LYS A 104 -13.82 3.93 3.57
C LYS A 104 -14.68 5.06 3.00
N LYS A 105 -14.64 6.23 3.62
CA LYS A 105 -15.36 7.42 3.15
C LYS A 105 -14.98 7.78 1.70
N LEU A 106 -13.68 7.84 1.40
CA LEU A 106 -13.20 8.15 0.05
C LEU A 106 -13.66 7.09 -0.96
N LEU A 107 -13.59 5.81 -0.62
CA LEU A 107 -14.04 4.72 -1.49
C LEU A 107 -15.55 4.74 -1.75
N SER A 108 -16.34 5.26 -0.82
CA SER A 108 -17.81 5.34 -0.95
C SER A 108 -18.31 6.62 -1.62
N GLU A 109 -17.58 7.73 -1.49
CA GLU A 109 -18.05 9.07 -1.88
C GLU A 109 -17.36 9.63 -3.13
N GLU A 110 -16.15 9.19 -3.45
CA GLU A 110 -15.44 9.67 -4.63
C GLU A 110 -15.93 8.96 -5.88
N ASN A 111 -16.14 9.72 -6.96
CA ASN A 111 -16.54 9.13 -8.24
C ASN A 111 -15.39 8.37 -8.90
N LYS A 112 -14.14 8.84 -8.70
CA LYS A 112 -12.95 8.28 -9.34
C LYS A 112 -11.72 8.27 -8.43
N ILE A 113 -11.07 7.11 -8.28
CA ILE A 113 -9.84 6.94 -7.52
C ILE A 113 -8.72 6.33 -8.38
N ILE A 114 -7.52 6.91 -8.28
CA ILE A 114 -6.30 6.32 -8.84
C ILE A 114 -5.44 5.80 -7.68
N PHE A 115 -5.30 4.49 -7.60
CA PHE A 115 -4.39 3.83 -6.68
C PHE A 115 -2.98 3.82 -7.26
N LEU A 116 -1.99 4.18 -6.44
CA LEU A 116 -0.59 4.09 -6.78
C LEU A 116 0.06 2.99 -5.95
N ARG A 117 0.84 2.13 -6.59
CA ARG A 117 1.65 1.10 -5.93
C ARG A 117 3.02 0.99 -6.57
N THR A 118 4.04 0.80 -5.73
CA THR A 118 5.37 0.40 -6.18
C THR A 118 5.50 -1.09 -5.92
N GLU A 119 6.07 -1.82 -6.87
CA GLU A 119 6.33 -3.25 -6.72
C GLU A 119 7.18 -3.52 -5.47
N GLU A 120 6.80 -4.57 -4.76
CA GLU A 120 7.49 -5.06 -3.60
C GLU A 120 8.71 -5.90 -4.02
N HIS A 121 9.89 -5.47 -3.60
CA HIS A 121 11.12 -6.26 -3.82
C HIS A 121 11.41 -7.18 -2.65
N TYR A 122 11.71 -8.44 -2.97
CA TYR A 122 11.98 -9.51 -2.01
C TYR A 122 13.46 -9.71 -1.69
N GLU A 123 14.35 -8.95 -2.32
CA GLU A 123 15.78 -9.09 -2.09
C GLU A 123 16.13 -8.91 -0.61
N ASN A 124 16.82 -9.90 -0.03
CA ASN A 124 17.23 -9.95 1.39
C ASN A 124 16.09 -9.90 2.41
N ARG A 125 14.84 -10.22 2.01
CA ARG A 125 13.72 -10.30 2.95
C ARG A 125 13.68 -11.60 3.74
N VAL A 126 13.25 -11.49 5.00
CA VAL A 126 12.85 -12.65 5.80
C VAL A 126 11.39 -12.97 5.49
N ILE A 127 11.11 -14.21 5.12
CA ILE A 127 9.78 -14.66 4.70
C ILE A 127 9.08 -15.34 5.89
N TYR A 128 8.00 -14.73 6.39
CA TYR A 128 7.16 -15.30 7.47
C TYR A 128 5.89 -15.97 6.97
N HIS A 129 5.45 -15.65 5.75
CA HIS A 129 4.21 -16.13 5.13
C HIS A 129 4.51 -16.76 3.77
N PRO A 130 5.25 -17.89 3.71
CA PRO A 130 5.69 -18.47 2.44
C PRO A 130 4.53 -18.88 1.53
N ASP A 131 3.39 -19.26 2.12
CA ASP A 131 2.15 -19.59 1.41
C ASP A 131 1.58 -18.40 0.63
N LYS A 132 1.86 -17.15 1.06
CA LYS A 132 1.42 -15.92 0.39
C LYS A 132 2.36 -15.47 -0.73
N TYR A 133 3.44 -16.19 -0.99
CA TYR A 133 4.38 -15.89 -2.08
C TYR A 133 4.30 -16.89 -3.24
N VAL A 134 3.24 -17.72 -3.26
CA VAL A 134 2.94 -18.62 -4.39
C VAL A 134 2.34 -17.89 -5.59
N LYS A 135 1.82 -16.67 -5.38
CA LYS A 135 1.31 -15.77 -6.42
C LYS A 135 2.23 -14.57 -6.56
N THR A 136 2.31 -14.05 -7.78
CA THR A 136 2.95 -12.78 -8.09
C THR A 136 2.16 -11.61 -7.49
N GLU A 137 2.83 -10.46 -7.34
CA GLU A 137 2.15 -9.25 -6.89
C GLU A 137 1.05 -8.79 -7.85
N LEU A 138 1.25 -8.98 -9.16
CA LEU A 138 0.24 -8.66 -10.16
C LEU A 138 -1.01 -9.53 -10.00
N GLU A 139 -0.87 -10.83 -9.74
CA GLU A 139 -2.01 -11.70 -9.45
C GLU A 139 -2.80 -11.21 -8.23
N TYR A 140 -2.11 -10.77 -7.17
CA TYR A 140 -2.77 -10.14 -6.03
C TYR A 140 -3.40 -8.77 -6.35
N LEU A 141 -2.89 -8.05 -7.35
CA LEU A 141 -3.51 -6.80 -7.82
C LEU A 141 -4.80 -7.06 -8.62
N PHE A 142 -4.88 -8.15 -9.39
CA PHE A 142 -6.14 -8.58 -10.00
C PHE A 142 -7.19 -8.90 -8.94
N GLU A 143 -6.81 -9.67 -7.91
CA GLU A 143 -7.71 -9.92 -6.78
C GLU A 143 -8.15 -8.62 -6.10
N PHE A 144 -7.23 -7.67 -5.92
CA PHE A 144 -7.56 -6.36 -5.36
C PHE A 144 -8.57 -5.60 -6.23
N SER A 145 -8.38 -5.61 -7.55
CA SER A 145 -9.30 -5.04 -8.53
C SER A 145 -10.71 -5.64 -8.35
N ASP A 146 -10.82 -6.96 -8.23
CA ASP A 146 -12.10 -7.63 -8.02
C ASP A 146 -12.71 -7.32 -6.64
N ILE A 147 -11.90 -7.28 -5.58
CA ILE A 147 -12.35 -6.90 -4.24
C ILE A 147 -12.95 -5.48 -4.24
N ILE A 148 -12.28 -4.50 -4.86
CA ILE A 148 -12.78 -3.13 -4.91
C ILE A 148 -14.05 -3.03 -5.75
N LYS A 149 -14.13 -3.70 -6.91
CA LYS A 149 -15.37 -3.74 -7.72
C LYS A 149 -16.55 -4.32 -6.93
N ASN A 150 -16.31 -5.38 -6.16
CA ASN A 150 -17.36 -6.03 -5.38
C ASN A 150 -17.82 -5.20 -4.17
N LEU A 151 -16.88 -4.58 -3.45
CA LEU A 151 -17.20 -3.76 -2.27
C LEU A 151 -17.74 -2.37 -2.64
N TYR A 152 -17.30 -1.81 -3.76
CA TYR A 152 -17.61 -0.45 -4.21
C TYR A 152 -18.00 -0.43 -5.70
N PRO A 153 -19.13 -1.03 -6.11
CA PRO A 153 -19.48 -1.27 -7.52
C PRO A 153 -19.72 0.01 -8.35
N GLN A 154 -19.89 1.16 -7.69
CA GLN A 154 -20.09 2.46 -8.36
C GLN A 154 -18.79 3.27 -8.51
N LEU A 155 -17.69 2.81 -7.91
CA LEU A 155 -16.41 3.52 -7.94
C LEU A 155 -15.71 3.27 -9.29
N ASP A 156 -15.45 4.33 -10.05
CA ASP A 156 -14.45 4.28 -11.13
C ASP A 156 -13.06 4.25 -10.50
N PHE A 157 -12.22 3.29 -10.87
CA PHE A 157 -10.86 3.26 -10.36
C PHE A 157 -9.85 2.70 -11.35
N SER A 158 -8.61 3.12 -11.15
CA SER A 158 -7.45 2.55 -11.81
C SER A 158 -6.33 2.32 -10.80
N ILE A 159 -5.51 1.31 -11.05
CA ILE A 159 -4.34 0.97 -10.25
C ILE A 159 -3.12 1.11 -11.13
N ILE A 160 -2.20 1.96 -10.71
CA ILE A 160 -0.93 2.18 -11.38
C ILE A 160 0.14 1.48 -10.56
N GLN A 161 0.66 0.39 -11.09
CA GLN A 161 1.80 -0.33 -10.52
C GLN A 161 3.08 0.13 -11.20
N ILE A 162 3.99 0.69 -10.42
CA ILE A 162 5.35 1.01 -10.85
C ILE A 162 6.20 -0.24 -10.59
N SER A 163 6.52 -0.97 -11.66
CA SER A 163 7.20 -2.27 -11.63
C SER A 163 8.66 -2.15 -12.05
N ARG A 164 9.54 -2.98 -11.49
CA ARG A 164 10.89 -3.23 -12.02
C ARG A 164 10.98 -4.55 -12.77
N SER A 165 10.00 -5.43 -12.62
CA SER A 165 9.89 -6.66 -13.38
C SER A 165 9.53 -6.35 -14.84
N GLU A 166 10.25 -6.96 -15.79
CA GLU A 166 9.99 -6.79 -17.22
C GLU A 166 8.67 -7.42 -17.66
N ASN A 167 8.02 -6.77 -18.63
CA ASN A 167 6.95 -7.28 -19.51
C ASN A 167 6.14 -8.45 -18.97
N GLN A 168 5.15 -8.15 -18.13
CA GLN A 168 4.06 -9.07 -17.90
C GLN A 168 3.03 -8.81 -19.00
N ASN A 169 2.79 -9.78 -19.88
CA ASN A 169 1.67 -9.72 -20.83
C ASN A 169 0.39 -9.97 -20.04
N PHE A 170 -0.39 -8.93 -19.77
CA PHE A 170 -1.69 -9.06 -19.12
C PHE A 170 -2.64 -7.96 -19.57
N GLU A 171 -3.93 -8.22 -19.44
CA GLU A 171 -5.00 -7.28 -19.76
C GLU A 171 -5.97 -7.21 -18.58
N ASP A 172 -5.92 -6.13 -17.78
CA ASP A 172 -7.04 -5.69 -16.94
C ASP A 172 -7.25 -4.19 -17.20
N LYS A 173 -8.48 -3.84 -17.53
CA LYS A 173 -8.90 -2.46 -17.81
C LYS A 173 -8.62 -1.47 -16.67
N ASN A 174 -8.49 -1.96 -15.45
CA ASN A 174 -8.26 -1.16 -14.25
C ASN A 174 -6.80 -1.18 -13.78
N ILE A 175 -5.91 -1.96 -14.39
CA ILE A 175 -4.52 -2.09 -13.93
C ILE A 175 -3.56 -1.68 -15.03
N ILE A 176 -2.71 -0.71 -14.71
CA ILE A 176 -1.67 -0.18 -15.58
C ILE A 176 -0.34 -0.47 -14.91
N VAL A 177 0.44 -1.38 -15.49
CA VAL A 177 1.82 -1.62 -15.05
C VAL A 177 2.75 -0.77 -15.88
N ILE A 178 3.58 0.02 -15.21
CA ILE A 178 4.59 0.85 -15.83
C ILE A 178 5.95 0.32 -15.42
N ASN A 179 6.69 -0.19 -16.39
CA ASN A 179 8.05 -0.66 -16.18
C ASN A 179 8.97 0.54 -15.96
N ASN A 180 9.66 0.53 -14.83
CA ASN A 180 10.61 1.55 -14.44
C ASN A 180 11.90 0.89 -13.96
N ASN A 181 12.94 0.99 -14.80
CA ASN A 181 14.26 0.47 -14.47
C ASN A 181 15.01 1.34 -13.45
N ILE A 182 14.50 2.54 -13.15
CA ILE A 182 15.11 3.45 -12.18
C ILE A 182 14.71 3.04 -10.77
N LYS A 183 15.70 2.68 -9.95
CA LYS A 183 15.49 2.46 -8.52
C LYS A 183 14.99 3.76 -7.88
N LEU A 184 13.79 3.72 -7.30
CA LEU A 184 13.25 4.82 -6.51
C LEU A 184 14.08 4.98 -5.23
N THR A 185 14.52 6.19 -4.98
CA THR A 185 15.13 6.64 -3.73
C THR A 185 14.31 7.78 -3.16
N TRP A 186 14.59 8.17 -1.92
CA TRP A 186 13.90 9.31 -1.33
C TRP A 186 14.12 10.58 -2.17
N GLU A 187 15.32 10.78 -2.71
CA GLU A 187 15.74 11.97 -3.44
C GLU A 187 15.04 12.09 -4.79
N ASN A 188 14.90 10.99 -5.53
CA ASN A 188 14.39 11.01 -6.90
C ASN A 188 12.91 10.64 -7.05
N CYS A 189 12.25 10.12 -6.02
CA CYS A 189 10.96 9.46 -6.21
C CYS A 189 9.86 10.40 -6.72
N THR A 190 9.87 11.67 -6.32
CA THR A 190 8.86 12.63 -6.77
C THR A 190 8.95 12.86 -8.28
N ASP A 191 10.15 13.10 -8.79
CA ASP A 191 10.38 13.41 -10.20
C ASP A 191 10.11 12.19 -11.08
N VAL A 192 10.60 11.01 -10.65
CA VAL A 192 10.40 9.75 -11.38
C VAL A 192 8.91 9.38 -11.45
N ILE A 193 8.18 9.45 -10.33
CA ILE A 193 6.74 9.17 -10.33
C ILE A 193 5.98 10.19 -11.18
N SER A 194 6.36 11.47 -11.13
CA SER A 194 5.73 12.51 -11.96
C SER A 194 5.91 12.23 -13.45
N ASP A 195 7.13 11.93 -13.90
CA ASP A 195 7.44 11.63 -15.29
C ASP A 195 6.71 10.36 -15.77
N ILE A 196 6.67 9.32 -14.92
CA ILE A 196 5.88 8.11 -15.17
C ILE A 196 4.41 8.44 -15.44
N LEU A 197 3.78 9.22 -14.56
CA LEU A 197 2.35 9.54 -14.66
C LEU A 197 2.02 10.43 -15.85
N GLN A 198 2.92 11.34 -16.22
CA GLN A 198 2.77 12.20 -17.41
C GLN A 198 2.77 11.38 -18.71
N ARG A 199 3.61 10.34 -18.81
CA ARG A 199 3.69 9.47 -20.00
C ARG A 199 2.43 8.63 -20.20
N THR A 200 1.80 8.21 -19.12
CA THR A 200 0.60 7.35 -19.17
C THR A 200 -0.70 8.06 -19.53
N SER A 201 -0.68 9.37 -19.78
CA SER A 201 -1.81 10.12 -20.36
C SER A 201 -3.16 9.79 -19.71
N PHE A 202 -3.32 10.08 -18.41
CA PHE A 202 -4.64 10.09 -17.75
C PHE A 202 -5.40 11.37 -18.14
N ALA A 203 -5.69 11.52 -19.44
CA ALA A 203 -6.63 12.51 -19.97
C ALA A 203 -8.06 11.95 -19.90
#